data_AF-A0A8J6R1E7-F1
#
_entry.id   AF-A0A8J6R1E7-F1
#
_cell.length_a   1.000
_cell.length_b   1.000
_cell.length_c   1.000
_cell.angle_alpha   90.00
_cell.angle_beta   90.00
_cell.angle_gamma   90.00
#
_symmetry.space_group_name_H-M   'P 1'
#
loop_
_entity.id
_entity.type
_entity.pdbx_description
1 polymer ?
#
loop_
_entity_poly.entity_id
_entity_poly.type
_entity_poly.pdbx_seq_one_letter_code
_entity_poly.pdbx_strand_id
1 'polypeptide(L)' 'MAPIELSLNQSFEVERLKREIDAQTDAAALRHLAKDLLKAWFSEQANTNQAINNQFGN' A
#
# COMPACT_ATOMS: atom_id res chain seq x y z
N MET A 1 -1.60 17.15 9.50
CA MET A 1 -1.81 16.56 8.15
C MET A 1 -3.27 16.15 8.08
N ALA A 2 -4.03 16.65 7.11
CA ALA A 2 -5.38 16.14 6.87
C ALA A 2 -5.27 14.65 6.46
N PRO A 3 -6.23 13.79 6.84
CA PRO A 3 -6.22 12.40 6.41
C PRO A 3 -6.22 12.35 4.88
N ILE A 4 -5.37 11.49 4.31
CA ILE A 4 -5.36 11.23 2.87
C ILE A 4 -6.67 10.53 2.54
N GLU A 5 -7.63 11.26 1.97
CA GLU A 5 -8.85 10.67 1.46
C GLU A 5 -8.53 9.88 0.19
N LEU A 6 -8.80 8.58 0.23
CA LEU A 6 -8.74 7.73 -0.95
C LEU A 6 -9.85 8.16 -1.92
N SER A 7 -9.50 8.31 -3.19
CA SER A 7 -10.50 8.39 -4.26
C SER A 7 -11.35 7.12 -4.30
N LEU A 8 -12.57 7.22 -4.86
CA LEU A 8 -13.48 6.09 -5.00
C LEU A 8 -12.81 4.86 -5.66
N ASN A 9 -12.01 5.07 -6.70
CA ASN A 9 -11.29 3.99 -7.38
C ASN A 9 -10.24 3.33 -6.47
N GLN A 10 -9.50 4.12 -5.70
CA GLN A 10 -8.53 3.60 -4.74
C GLN A 10 -9.22 2.80 -3.64
N SER A 11 -10.39 3.23 -3.17
CA SER A 11 -11.19 2.47 -2.20
C SER A 11 -11.61 1.10 -2.75
N PHE A 12 -12.03 1.02 -4.01
CA PHE A 12 -12.37 -0.26 -4.65
C PHE A 12 -11.15 -1.19 -4.76
N GLU A 13 -10.00 -0.68 -5.18
CA GLU A 13 -8.77 -1.48 -5.24
C GLU A 13 -8.35 -2.01 -3.87
N VAL A 14 -8.49 -1.21 -2.82
CA VAL A 14 -8.24 -1.66 -1.44
C VAL A 14 -9.19 -2.80 -1.06
N GLU A 15 -10.48 -2.69 -1.35
CA GLU A 15 -11.45 -3.77 -1.06
C GLU A 15 -11.20 -5.02 -1.90
N ARG A 16 -10.77 -4.87 -3.16
CA ARG A 16 -10.37 -6.00 -4.02
C ARG A 16 -9.19 -6.76 -3.41
N LEU A 17 -8.15 -6.02 -3.00
CA LEU A 17 -6.95 -6.60 -2.38
C LEU A 17 -7.27 -7.27 -1.04
N LYS A 18 -8.14 -6.67 -0.21
CA LYS A 18 -8.61 -7.31 1.03
C LYS A 18 -9.27 -8.66 0.76
N ARG A 19 -10.17 -8.72 -0.21
CA ARG A 19 -10.83 -9.98 -0.59
C ARG A 19 -9.85 -11.02 -1.10
N GLU A 20 -8.83 -10.61 -1.85
CA GLU A 20 -7.77 -11.49 -2.35
C GLU A 20 -6.94 -12.09 -1.19
N ILE A 21 -6.66 -11.29 -0.17
CA ILE A 21 -6.01 -11.76 1.07
C ILE A 21 -6.92 -12.73 1.83
N ASP A 22 -8.19 -12.38 2.03
CA ASP A 22 -9.15 -13.19 2.79
C ASP A 22 -9.47 -14.52 2.10
N ALA A 23 -9.44 -14.56 0.77
CA ALA A 23 -9.64 -15.77 -0.02
C ALA A 23 -8.42 -16.70 -0.02
N GLN A 24 -7.26 -16.26 0.49
CA GLN A 24 -6.04 -17.05 0.47
C GLN A 24 -6.05 -18.10 1.59
N THR A 25 -6.17 -19.38 1.20
CA THR A 25 -6.18 -20.51 2.13
C THR A 25 -4.82 -21.19 2.27
N ASP A 26 -3.88 -20.93 1.37
CA ASP A 26 -2.50 -21.42 1.48
C ASP A 26 -1.64 -20.48 2.33
N ALA A 27 -1.19 -20.98 3.48
CA ALA A 27 -0.32 -20.24 4.40
C ALA A 27 1.01 -19.81 3.75
N ALA A 28 1.55 -20.59 2.80
CA ALA A 28 2.76 -20.22 2.09
C ALA A 28 2.49 -19.03 1.17
N ALA A 29 1.44 -19.09 0.35
CA ALA A 29 1.02 -17.99 -0.51
C ALA A 29 0.68 -16.72 0.29
N LEU A 30 0.00 -16.84 1.43
CA LEU A 30 -0.28 -15.69 2.32
C LEU A 30 1.01 -15.06 2.85
N ARG A 31 2.00 -15.88 3.23
CA ARG A 31 3.31 -15.38 3.69
C ARG A 31 4.08 -14.65 2.57
N HIS A 32 3.95 -15.11 1.33
CA HIS A 32 4.53 -14.43 0.17
C HIS A 32 3.85 -13.08 -0.08
N LEU A 33 2.51 -13.08 -0.13
CA LEU A 33 1.71 -11.86 -0.31
C LEU A 33 2.02 -10.81 0.77
N ALA A 34 2.14 -11.22 2.04
CA ALA A 34 2.50 -10.32 3.14
C ALA A 34 3.89 -9.69 2.96
N LYS A 35 4.89 -10.44 2.46
CA LYS A 35 6.22 -9.90 2.18
C LYS A 35 6.20 -8.87 1.05
N ASP A 36 5.40 -9.12 0.03
CA ASP A 36 5.30 -8.22 -1.12
C ASP A 36 4.57 -6.93 -0.74
N LEU A 37 3.49 -7.02 0.04
CA LEU A 37 2.82 -5.85 0.62
C LEU A 37 3.76 -5.02 1.51
N LEU A 38 4.59 -5.68 2.33
CA LEU A 38 5.55 -4.98 3.18
C LEU A 38 6.59 -4.20 2.36
N LYS A 39 7.10 -4.80 1.28
CA LYS A 39 8.03 -4.11 0.36
C LYS A 39 7.36 -2.92 -0.32
N ALA A 40 6.14 -3.10 -0.82
CA ALA A 40 5.38 -2.03 -1.46
C ALA A 40 5.14 -0.86 -0.50
N TRP A 41 4.80 -1.15 0.76
CA TRP A 41 4.64 -0.14 1.80
C TRP A 41 5.91 0.70 2.03
N PHE A 42 7.07 0.05 2.22
CA PHE A 42 8.33 0.78 2.41
C PHE A 42 8.73 1.58 1.17
N SER A 43 8.44 1.06 -0.03
CA SER A 43 8.66 1.80 -1.27
C SER A 43 7.80 3.07 -1.32
N GLU A 44 6.52 2.98 -0.95
CA GLU A 44 5.62 4.13 -0.96
C GLU A 44 5.99 5.17 0.10
N GLN A 45 6.44 4.72 1.28
CA GLN A 45 6.99 5.61 2.30
C GLN A 45 8.23 6.35 1.79
N ALA A 46 9.16 5.65 1.13
CA ALA A 46 10.35 6.26 0.56
C ALA A 46 9.99 7.29 -0.53
N ASN A 47 9.08 6.94 -1.44
CA ASN A 47 8.58 7.84 -2.49
C ASN A 47 7.90 9.08 -1.89
N THR A 48 7.06 8.91 -0.88
CA THR A 48 6.39 10.00 -0.18
C THR A 48 7.41 10.92 0.50
N ASN A 49 8.38 10.36 1.22
CA ASN A 49 9.44 11.14 1.86
C ASN A 49 10.28 11.91 0.83
N GLN A 50 10.61 11.29 -0.30
CA GLN A 50 11.29 11.97 -1.41
C GLN A 50 10.45 13.08 -2.01
N ALA A 51 9.16 12.86 -2.25
CA ALA A 51 8.25 13.87 -2.79
C ALA A 51 8.13 15.07 -1.84
N ILE A 52 8.02 14.82 -0.53
CA ILE A 52 8.03 15.87 0.51
C ILE A 52 9.37 16.61 0.47
N ASN A 53 10.50 15.91 0.50
CA ASN A 53 11.81 16.54 0.44
C ASN A 53 12.00 17.38 -0.83
N ASN A 54 11.50 16.94 -1.98
CA ASN A 54 11.54 17.69 -3.24
C ASN A 54 10.58 18.89 -3.26
N GLN A 55 9.49 18.84 -2.49
CA GLN A 55 8.49 19.91 -2.41
C GLN A 55 8.88 21.00 -1.39
N PHE A 56 9.63 20.65 -0.35
CA PHE A 56 10.09 21.55 0.71
C PHE A 56 11.60 21.86 0.69
N GLY A 57 12.37 21.17 -0.16
CA GLY A 57 13.79 21.43 -0.40
C GLY A 57 14.00 22.15 -1.74
N ASN A 58 14.48 23.39 -1.65
CA ASN A 58 15.41 23.96 -2.64
C ASN A 58 16.83 23.62 -2.18
#